data_AF-A0A8T1X3V7-F1
#
_entry.id   AF-A0A8T1X3V7-F1
#
_cell.length_a   1.000
_cell.length_b   1.000
_cell.length_c   1.000
_cell.angle_alpha   90.00
_cell.angle_beta   90.00
_cell.angle_gamma   90.00
#
_symmetry.space_group_name_H-M   'P 1'
#
loop_
_entity.id
_entity.type
_entity.pdbx_description
1 polymer ?
#
loop_
_entity_poly.entity_id
_entity_poly.type
_entity_poly.pdbx_seq_one_letter_code
_entity_poly.pdbx_strand_id
1 'polypeptide(L)'
;MEGAPSSGAELTDAVLRSYSVARNFAPQEDEDQNATITSLDFHRNGERCVTSRNDGVLSLVNCLSGTVAKTIFTKRYGVGLVRFTHHPDCVIFSSDNSANDHRIRYHSFFDNKFLRYYTGHTDK
;
A
#
# COMPACT_ATOMS: atom_id res chain seq x y z
N MET A 1 2.30 34.23 29.68
CA MET A 1 3.16 33.14 29.21
C MET A 1 3.12 33.18 27.70
N GLU A 2 4.04 33.90 27.06
CA GLU A 2 4.22 33.89 25.61
C GLU A 2 4.83 32.54 25.21
N GLY A 3 4.23 31.87 24.23
CA GLY A 3 4.77 30.65 23.64
C GLY A 3 6.05 30.97 22.87
N ALA A 4 7.10 30.17 23.08
CA ALA A 4 8.33 30.30 22.33
C ALA A 4 8.06 30.24 20.82
N PRO A 5 8.71 31.08 19.99
CA PRO A 5 8.56 31.01 18.55
C PRO A 5 9.05 29.64 18.07
N SER A 6 8.23 28.94 17.29
CA SER A 6 8.67 27.74 16.60
C SER A 6 9.77 28.16 15.61
N SER A 7 11.01 27.74 15.87
CA SER A 7 12.13 27.98 14.97
C SER A 7 11.90 27.18 13.69
N GLY A 8 11.31 27.80 12.68
CA GLY A 8 11.26 27.24 11.33
C GLY A 8 12.69 27.00 10.83
N ALA A 9 12.90 25.90 10.11
CA ALA A 9 14.18 25.64 9.46
C ALA A 9 14.36 26.59 8.26
N GLU A 10 15.54 27.19 8.14
CA GLU A 10 15.89 28.02 6.98
C GLU A 10 16.12 27.13 5.74
N LEU A 11 15.45 27.47 4.63
CA LEU A 11 15.57 26.77 3.34
C LEU A 11 16.89 27.14 2.64
N THR A 12 17.99 26.55 3.09
CA THR A 12 19.31 26.67 2.43
C THR A 12 19.44 25.72 1.24
N ASP A 13 20.41 25.95 0.35
CA ASP A 13 20.73 25.04 -0.78
C ASP A 13 21.08 23.62 -0.29
N ALA A 14 21.76 23.50 0.84
CA ALA A 14 22.06 22.20 1.46
C ALA A 14 20.79 21.46 1.91
N VAL A 15 19.84 22.18 2.52
CA VAL A 15 18.53 21.61 2.93
C VAL A 15 17.73 21.20 1.70
N LEU A 16 17.67 22.05 0.67
CA LEU A 16 16.96 21.74 -0.56
C LEU A 16 17.50 20.48 -1.25
N ARG A 17 18.83 20.32 -1.31
CA ARG A 17 19.49 19.13 -1.88
C ARG A 17 19.36 17.88 -1.03
N SER A 18 19.01 18.01 0.24
CA SER A 18 18.75 16.87 1.13
C SER A 18 17.39 16.23 0.89
N TYR A 19 16.46 16.92 0.22
CA TYR A 19 15.14 16.37 -0.07
C TYR A 19 15.20 15.30 -1.16
N SER A 20 14.40 14.26 -0.94
CA SER A 20 14.11 13.22 -1.93
C SER A 20 12.63 13.26 -2.32
N VAL A 21 12.31 12.81 -3.53
CA VAL A 21 10.92 12.64 -3.95
C VAL A 21 10.26 11.57 -3.08
N ALA A 22 9.14 11.92 -2.48
CA ALA A 22 8.29 11.01 -1.73
C ALA A 22 6.86 11.07 -2.28
N ARG A 23 6.19 9.92 -2.31
CA ARG A 23 4.76 9.88 -2.60
C ARG A 23 3.98 10.02 -1.31
N ASN A 24 3.06 10.98 -1.25
CA ASN A 24 2.07 11.04 -0.20
C ASN A 24 0.89 10.11 -0.54
N PHE A 25 0.53 9.23 0.39
CA PHE A 25 -0.63 8.33 0.27
C PHE A 25 -1.83 8.88 1.04
N ALA A 26 -2.11 10.17 0.84
CA ALA A 26 -3.28 10.81 1.43
C ALA A 26 -4.57 10.17 0.85
N PRO A 27 -5.60 9.92 1.68
CA PRO A 27 -6.90 9.49 1.21
C PRO A 27 -7.50 10.52 0.24
N GLN A 28 -8.18 10.06 -0.80
CA GLN A 28 -8.99 10.94 -1.66
C GLN A 28 -10.30 11.35 -0.97
N GLU A 29 -11.01 12.35 -1.50
CA GLU A 29 -12.25 12.88 -0.89
C GLU A 29 -13.31 11.79 -0.66
N ASP A 30 -13.40 10.82 -1.56
CA ASP A 30 -14.37 9.70 -1.50
C ASP A 30 -13.85 8.48 -0.71
N GLU A 31 -12.66 8.56 -0.11
CA GLU A 31 -12.04 7.48 0.64
C GLU A 31 -12.15 7.69 2.16
N ASP A 32 -12.03 6.61 2.92
CA ASP A 32 -11.97 6.68 4.38
C ASP A 32 -10.71 7.45 4.82
N GLN A 33 -10.94 8.59 5.48
CA GLN A 33 -9.89 9.50 5.96
C GLN A 33 -9.04 8.89 7.08
N ASN A 34 -9.53 7.84 7.74
CA ASN A 34 -8.82 7.12 8.80
C ASN A 34 -8.10 5.87 8.29
N ALA A 35 -8.18 5.58 6.98
CA ALA A 35 -7.50 4.43 6.42
C ALA A 35 -5.98 4.64 6.43
N THR A 36 -5.26 3.59 6.82
CA THR A 36 -3.80 3.61 6.91
C THR A 36 -3.20 2.55 6.01
N ILE A 37 -2.04 2.88 5.42
CA ILE A 37 -1.25 1.91 4.65
C ILE A 37 -0.65 0.90 5.63
N THR A 38 -0.93 -0.38 5.42
CA THR A 38 -0.45 -1.49 6.26
C THR A 38 0.82 -2.12 5.71
N SER A 39 1.02 -2.08 4.39
CA SER A 39 2.20 -2.62 3.73
C SER A 39 2.39 -1.98 2.35
N LEU A 40 3.64 -1.96 1.89
CA LEU A 40 4.05 -1.51 0.57
C LEU A 40 5.14 -2.44 0.04
N ASP A 41 5.14 -2.70 -1.27
CA ASP A 41 6.21 -3.44 -1.93
C ASP A 41 6.46 -2.94 -3.35
N PHE A 42 7.72 -2.95 -3.78
CA PHE A 42 8.10 -2.61 -5.15
C PHE A 42 8.37 -3.88 -5.93
N HIS A 43 7.86 -3.93 -7.17
CA HIS A 43 8.24 -5.01 -8.06
C HIS A 43 9.73 -4.90 -8.40
N ARG A 44 10.39 -6.04 -8.67
CA ARG A 44 11.85 -6.12 -8.89
C ARG A 44 12.41 -5.22 -9.99
N ASN A 45 11.57 -4.78 -10.94
CA ASN A 45 11.98 -3.86 -12.00
C ASN A 45 11.81 -2.38 -11.64
N GLY A 46 11.27 -2.06 -10.46
CA GLY A 46 11.09 -0.70 -9.95
C GLY A 46 9.96 0.12 -10.62
N GLU A 47 9.30 -0.40 -11.64
CA GLU A 47 8.27 0.35 -12.39
C GLU A 47 6.91 0.37 -11.67
N ARG A 48 6.71 -0.55 -10.73
CA ARG A 48 5.44 -0.74 -10.04
C ARG A 48 5.63 -0.88 -8.54
N CYS A 49 4.67 -0.31 -7.83
CA CYS A 49 4.53 -0.40 -6.39
C CYS A 49 3.12 -0.89 -6.07
N VAL A 50 2.99 -1.76 -5.09
CA VAL A 50 1.69 -2.14 -4.53
C VAL A 50 1.59 -1.64 -3.11
N THR A 51 0.43 -1.10 -2.74
CA THR A 51 0.11 -0.75 -1.36
C THR A 51 -1.12 -1.50 -0.89
N SER A 52 -1.15 -1.82 0.41
CA SER A 52 -2.32 -2.34 1.10
C SER A 52 -2.77 -1.37 2.18
N ARG A 53 -4.07 -1.36 2.45
CA ARG A 53 -4.71 -0.53 3.48
C ARG A 53 -5.52 -1.38 4.45
N ASN A 54 -5.65 -0.90 5.68
CA ASN A 54 -6.43 -1.53 6.75
C ASN A 54 -7.94 -1.67 6.43
N ASP A 55 -8.46 -0.94 5.44
CA ASP A 55 -9.85 -1.01 4.97
C ASP A 55 -10.06 -2.04 3.83
N GLY A 56 -9.05 -2.87 3.53
CA GLY A 56 -9.17 -3.90 2.51
C GLY A 56 -8.92 -3.39 1.08
N VAL A 57 -8.27 -2.23 0.91
CA VAL A 57 -7.93 -1.68 -0.42
C VAL A 57 -6.50 -2.05 -0.80
N LEU A 58 -6.33 -2.55 -2.02
CA LEU A 58 -5.05 -2.80 -2.67
C LEU A 58 -4.89 -1.85 -3.87
N SER A 59 -3.82 -1.07 -3.90
CA SER A 59 -3.56 -0.12 -5.00
C SER A 59 -2.26 -0.47 -5.71
N LEU A 60 -2.34 -0.65 -7.04
CA LEU A 60 -1.18 -0.80 -7.92
C LEU A 60 -0.81 0.57 -8.47
N VAL A 61 0.39 1.05 -8.17
CA VAL A 61 0.91 2.36 -8.54
C VAL A 61 1.96 2.19 -9.64
N ASN A 62 1.83 2.99 -10.70
CA ASN A 62 2.89 3.16 -11.68
C ASN A 62 3.92 4.16 -11.12
N CYS A 63 5.15 3.70 -10.93
CA CYS A 63 6.22 4.49 -10.32
C CYS A 63 6.79 5.57 -11.25
N LEU A 64 6.62 5.41 -12.58
CA LEU A 64 7.08 6.39 -13.57
C LEU A 64 6.12 7.58 -13.67
N SER A 65 4.82 7.32 -13.77
CA SER A 65 3.80 8.38 -13.84
C SER A 65 3.42 8.92 -12.47
N GLY A 66 3.67 8.14 -11.41
CA GLY A 66 3.16 8.46 -10.09
C GLY A 66 1.64 8.42 -10.03
N THR A 67 0.97 7.56 -10.78
CA THR A 67 -0.51 7.43 -10.73
C THR A 67 -0.92 6.02 -10.29
N VAL A 68 -2.11 5.91 -9.70
CA VAL A 68 -2.72 4.61 -9.41
C VAL A 68 -3.18 4.02 -10.74
N ALA A 69 -2.62 2.87 -11.10
CA ALA A 69 -2.95 2.15 -12.33
C ALA A 69 -4.22 1.30 -12.15
N LYS A 70 -4.35 0.61 -11.00
CA LYS A 70 -5.50 -0.24 -10.67
C LYS A 70 -5.73 -0.28 -9.17
N THR A 71 -6.99 -0.48 -8.79
CA THR A 71 -7.42 -0.68 -7.40
C THR A 71 -8.23 -1.96 -7.29
N ILE A 72 -7.93 -2.78 -6.28
CA ILE A 72 -8.65 -4.00 -5.94
C ILE A 72 -9.25 -3.85 -4.54
N PHE A 73 -10.52 -4.21 -4.41
CA PHE A 73 -11.24 -4.19 -3.14
C PHE A 73 -11.38 -5.59 -2.59
N THR A 74 -10.73 -5.86 -1.46
CA THR A 74 -10.78 -7.12 -0.73
C THR A 74 -11.39 -6.94 0.67
N LYS A 75 -12.35 -6.00 0.82
CA LYS A 75 -13.00 -5.66 2.11
C LYS A 75 -13.51 -6.90 2.87
N ARG A 76 -14.07 -7.87 2.15
CA ARG A 76 -14.55 -9.15 2.71
C ARG A 76 -13.46 -9.98 3.39
N TYR A 77 -12.20 -9.82 3.00
CA TYR A 77 -11.06 -10.61 3.50
C TYR A 77 -10.00 -9.77 4.22
N GLY A 78 -10.06 -8.44 4.10
CA GLY A 78 -9.01 -7.54 4.57
C GLY A 78 -7.68 -7.77 3.83
N VAL A 79 -6.68 -6.99 4.23
CA VAL A 79 -5.30 -7.16 3.76
C VAL A 79 -4.30 -6.66 4.81
N GLY A 80 -3.41 -7.54 5.25
CA GLY A 80 -2.33 -7.22 6.18
C GLY A 80 -1.07 -6.84 5.43
N LEU A 81 -0.25 -7.84 5.10
CA LEU A 81 0.98 -7.68 4.33
C LEU A 81 0.74 -8.02 2.87
N VAL A 82 1.32 -7.23 1.95
CA VAL A 82 1.27 -7.48 0.50
C VAL A 82 2.67 -7.51 -0.09
N ARG A 83 2.95 -8.47 -0.97
CA ARG A 83 4.20 -8.60 -1.72
C ARG A 83 3.95 -8.93 -3.17
N PHE A 84 4.78 -8.42 -4.07
CA PHE A 84 4.83 -8.90 -5.43
C PHE A 84 5.31 -10.34 -5.49
N THR A 85 4.88 -11.02 -6.54
CA THR A 85 5.48 -12.28 -6.97
C THR A 85 6.48 -12.01 -8.10
N HIS A 86 6.83 -13.04 -8.87
CA HIS A 86 7.67 -12.88 -10.06
C HIS A 86 6.96 -12.11 -11.20
N HIS A 87 5.63 -12.04 -11.19
CA HIS A 87 4.84 -11.37 -12.24
C HIS A 87 4.42 -9.95 -11.79
N PRO A 88 4.58 -8.91 -12.64
CA PRO A 88 4.32 -7.50 -12.28
C PRO A 88 2.85 -7.15 -12.07
N ASP A 89 1.94 -8.06 -12.41
CA ASP A 89 0.50 -7.97 -12.13
C ASP A 89 0.03 -8.92 -11.04
N CYS A 90 0.90 -9.72 -10.42
CA CYS A 90 0.45 -10.70 -9.43
C CYS A 90 1.12 -10.48 -8.07
N VAL A 91 0.29 -10.50 -7.03
CA VAL A 91 0.69 -10.26 -5.63
C VAL A 91 0.22 -11.38 -4.74
N ILE A 92 0.97 -11.61 -3.67
CA ILE A 92 0.57 -12.44 -2.55
C ILE A 92 0.28 -11.54 -1.35
N PHE A 93 -0.80 -11.81 -0.61
CA PHE A 93 -1.13 -11.04 0.58
C PHE A 93 -1.76 -11.86 1.70
N SER A 94 -1.53 -11.47 2.95
CA SER A 94 -2.19 -12.05 4.12
C SER A 94 -3.57 -11.43 4.31
N SER A 95 -4.56 -12.25 4.62
CA SER A 95 -5.84 -11.74 5.10
C SER A 95 -5.69 -11.10 6.47
N ASP A 96 -6.33 -9.95 6.65
CA ASP A 96 -6.39 -9.27 7.93
C ASP A 96 -7.81 -8.78 8.19
N ASN A 97 -8.69 -9.70 8.57
CA ASN A 97 -10.02 -9.33 9.02
C ASN A 97 -10.67 -10.39 9.91
N SER A 98 -11.89 -10.09 10.36
CA SER A 98 -12.71 -10.92 11.23
C SER A 98 -13.36 -12.12 10.53
N ALA A 99 -13.04 -12.40 9.26
CA ALA A 99 -13.55 -13.58 8.58
C ALA A 99 -12.93 -14.89 9.10
N ASN A 100 -11.92 -14.81 9.98
CA ASN A 100 -11.24 -15.92 10.65
C ASN A 100 -10.80 -17.06 9.71
N ASP A 101 -10.54 -16.75 8.43
CA ASP A 101 -10.03 -17.75 7.48
C ASP A 101 -8.51 -17.79 7.39
N HIS A 102 -7.83 -16.75 7.89
CA HIS A 102 -6.37 -16.61 7.99
C HIS A 102 -5.61 -16.98 6.70
N ARG A 103 -6.25 -16.92 5.53
CA ARG A 103 -5.62 -17.43 4.31
C ARG A 103 -4.62 -16.42 3.77
N ILE A 104 -3.56 -16.92 3.17
CA ILE A 104 -2.73 -16.13 2.26
C ILE A 104 -3.30 -16.27 0.86
N ARG A 105 -3.44 -15.16 0.14
CA ARG A 105 -4.09 -15.08 -1.17
C ARG A 105 -3.09 -14.69 -2.24
N TYR A 106 -3.05 -15.46 -3.32
CA TYR A 106 -2.37 -15.08 -4.55
C TYR A 106 -3.39 -14.47 -5.51
N HIS A 107 -3.17 -13.23 -5.95
CA HIS A 107 -4.14 -12.44 -6.70
C HIS A 107 -3.50 -11.78 -7.92
N SER A 108 -4.25 -11.76 -9.02
CA SER A 108 -3.89 -11.09 -10.27
C SER A 108 -4.62 -9.75 -10.41
N PHE A 109 -3.87 -8.66 -10.51
CA PHE A 109 -4.38 -7.34 -10.92
C PHE A 109 -4.75 -7.31 -12.41
N PHE A 110 -4.23 -8.22 -13.24
CA PHE A 110 -4.50 -8.22 -14.67
C PHE A 110 -5.98 -8.48 -14.94
N ASP A 111 -6.50 -9.57 -14.41
CA ASP A 111 -7.87 -10.06 -14.63
C ASP A 111 -8.75 -10.09 -13.36
N ASN A 112 -8.25 -9.52 -12.25
CA ASN A 112 -8.95 -9.44 -10.96
C ASN A 112 -9.43 -10.80 -10.44
N LYS A 113 -8.51 -11.77 -10.37
CA LYS A 113 -8.80 -13.12 -9.89
C LYS A 113 -7.88 -13.56 -8.78
N PHE A 114 -8.47 -14.28 -7.83
CA PHE A 114 -7.72 -15.13 -6.90
C PHE A 114 -7.20 -16.36 -7.65
N LEU A 115 -5.89 -16.45 -7.78
CA LEU A 115 -5.21 -17.56 -8.45
C LEU A 115 -5.01 -18.75 -7.51
N ARG A 116 -4.77 -18.48 -6.21
CA ARG A 116 -4.55 -19.52 -5.21
C ARG A 116 -4.89 -19.02 -3.80
N TYR A 117 -5.31 -19.96 -2.96
CA TYR A 117 -5.47 -19.78 -1.53
C TYR A 117 -4.51 -20.72 -0.79
N TYR A 118 -3.77 -20.19 0.17
CA TYR A 118 -2.91 -20.97 1.05
C TYR A 118 -3.54 -21.00 2.45
N THR A 119 -3.77 -22.21 2.94
CA THR A 119 -4.43 -22.51 4.22
C THR A 119 -3.43 -23.11 5.19
N GLY A 120 -3.70 -23.02 6.49
CA GLY A 120 -2.88 -23.63 7.54
C GLY A 120 -2.49 -22.66 8.65
N HIS A 121 -2.51 -21.35 8.37
CA HIS A 121 -2.42 -20.32 9.39
C HIS A 121 -3.69 -20.31 10.24
N THR A 122 -3.52 -20.09 11.53
CA THR A 122 -4.60 -20.14 12.53
C THR A 122 -4.75 -18.82 13.29
N ASP A 123 -3.94 -17.82 12.95
CA ASP A 123 -3.99 -16.48 13.52
C ASP A 123 -3.48 -15.46 12.48
N LYS A 124 -3.58 -14.17 12.81
CA LYS A 124 -3.15 -13.04 11.98
C LYS A 124 -1.64 -12.80 11.99
#